data_AF-A0A8X6YB63-F1
#
_entry.id   AF-A0A8X6YB63-F1
#
_cell.length_a   1.000
_cell.length_b   1.000
_cell.length_c   1.000
_cell.angle_alpha   90.00
_cell.angle_beta   90.00
_cell.angle_gamma   90.00
#
_symmetry.space_group_name_H-M   'P 1'
#
loop_
_entity.id
_entity.type
_entity.pdbx_description
1 polymer ?
#
loop_
_entity_poly.entity_id
_entity_poly.type
_entity_poly.pdbx_seq_one_letter_code
_entity_poly.pdbx_strand_id
1 'polypeptide(L)'
;MKFLRANWKVCKVQNFIAINRCFKCLGYHHKAADCRNGLCCFKCAGEHKSSECNLSTQVCVNCIRFNKKTRDPNKKVNVNHKPYSSCCKCHQFMEKLVTSQTNYE
;
A
#
# COMPACT_ATOMS: atom_id res chain seq x y z
N MET A 1 -10.20 5.14 20.05
CA MET A 1 -10.96 4.01 19.46
C MET A 1 -12.44 4.27 19.74
N LYS A 2 -13.27 4.49 18.70
CA LYS A 2 -14.68 4.89 18.85
C LYS A 2 -15.58 3.65 18.77
N PHE A 3 -16.63 3.61 19.59
CA PHE A 3 -17.61 2.52 19.61
C PHE A 3 -19.01 3.09 19.41
N LEU A 4 -19.79 2.47 18.55
CA LEU A 4 -21.19 2.81 18.29
C LEU A 4 -22.08 1.79 19.00
N ARG A 5 -23.00 2.26 19.85
CA ARG A 5 -24.03 1.41 20.43
C ARG A 5 -25.25 1.42 19.53
N ALA A 6 -25.64 0.26 19.03
CA ALA A 6 -26.83 0.08 18.18
C ALA A 6 -27.72 -1.00 18.83
N ASN A 7 -28.83 -0.56 19.43
CA ASN A 7 -29.73 -1.40 20.23
C ASN A 7 -28.95 -2.17 21.33
N TRP A 8 -28.87 -3.49 21.22
CA TRP A 8 -28.18 -4.40 22.15
C TRP A 8 -26.75 -4.74 21.72
N LYS A 9 -26.19 -4.11 20.68
CA LYS A 9 -24.84 -4.37 20.18
C LYS A 9 -23.93 -3.15 20.30
N VAL A 10 -22.66 -3.41 20.64
CA VAL A 10 -21.58 -2.42 20.58
C VAL A 10 -20.69 -2.74 19.38
N CYS A 11 -20.67 -1.85 18.41
CA CYS A 11 -19.90 -1.96 17.18
C CYS A 11 -18.63 -1.13 17.27
N LYS A 12 -17.49 -1.73 16.95
CA LYS A 12 -16.22 -1.00 16.81
C LYS A 12 -16.27 -0.18 15.52
N VAL A 13 -16.04 1.13 15.63
CA VAL A 13 -16.00 2.04 14.49
C VAL A 13 -14.56 2.44 14.21
N GLN A 14 -14.18 2.44 12.94
CA GLN A 14 -12.89 2.89 12.45
C GLN A 14 -13.06 3.75 11.21
N ASN A 15 -12.18 4.72 11.03
CA ASN A 15 -12.19 5.57 9.85
C ASN A 15 -11.83 4.73 8.63
N PHE A 16 -12.59 4.90 7.55
CA PHE A 16 -12.31 4.25 6.28
C PHE A 16 -11.44 5.16 5.43
N ILE A 17 -10.17 4.80 5.28
CA ILE A 17 -9.21 5.50 4.42
C ILE A 17 -9.01 4.67 3.15
N ALA A 18 -9.60 5.13 2.05
CA ALA A 18 -9.47 4.47 0.75
C ALA A 18 -8.18 4.91 0.04
N ILE A 19 -7.15 4.06 0.05
CA ILE A 19 -5.94 4.31 -0.73
C ILE A 19 -6.02 3.59 -2.06
N ASN A 20 -6.18 4.37 -3.12
CA ASN A 20 -6.18 3.85 -4.48
C ASN A 20 -4.77 3.37 -4.88
N ARG A 21 -4.68 2.09 -5.24
CA ARG A 21 -3.48 1.47 -5.82
C ARG A 21 -3.82 0.87 -7.16
N CYS A 22 -2.96 1.13 -8.12
CA CYS A 22 -3.08 0.56 -9.45
C CYS A 22 -2.90 -0.96 -9.40
N PHE A 23 -3.89 -1.74 -9.85
CA PHE A 23 -3.81 -3.20 -9.91
C PHE A 23 -2.79 -3.71 -10.94
N LYS A 24 -2.34 -2.87 -11.88
CA LYS A 24 -1.34 -3.24 -12.90
C LYS A 24 0.09 -3.09 -12.37
N CYS A 25 0.43 -1.93 -11.79
CA CYS A 25 1.82 -1.59 -11.43
C CYS A 25 2.06 -1.43 -9.92
N LEU A 26 0.99 -1.56 -9.11
CA LEU A 26 0.95 -1.43 -7.65
C LEU A 26 1.33 -0.04 -7.11
N GLY A 27 1.50 0.95 -8.00
CA GLY A 27 1.75 2.34 -7.64
C GLY A 27 0.50 3.04 -7.10
N TYR A 28 0.72 4.16 -6.44
CA TYR A 28 -0.35 5.02 -5.91
C TYR A 28 -0.80 6.07 -6.94
N HIS A 29 -1.92 6.75 -6.65
CA HIS A 29 -2.45 7.93 -7.37
C HIS A 29 -3.01 7.71 -8.77
N HIS A 30 -3.14 6.47 -9.24
CA HIS A 30 -3.78 6.20 -10.53
C HIS A 30 -4.46 4.85 -10.54
N LYS A 31 -5.49 4.72 -11.38
CA LYS A 31 -6.18 3.45 -11.66
C LYS A 31 -5.47 2.69 -12.79
N ALA A 32 -5.77 1.40 -12.92
CA ALA A 32 -5.18 0.55 -13.96
C ALA A 32 -5.46 1.05 -15.38
N ALA A 33 -6.64 1.63 -15.63
CA ALA A 33 -7.02 2.19 -16.93
C ALA A 33 -6.11 3.37 -17.38
N ASP A 34 -5.59 4.15 -16.43
CA ASP A 34 -4.71 5.29 -16.72
C ASP A 34 -3.22 4.92 -16.57
N CYS A 35 -2.91 3.63 -16.41
CA CYS A 35 -1.58 3.18 -16.05
C CYS A 35 -0.65 3.08 -17.26
N ARG A 36 0.37 3.94 -17.28
CA ARG A 36 1.45 3.94 -18.28
C ARG A 36 2.61 2.98 -17.96
N ASN A 37 2.56 2.32 -16.80
CA ASN A 37 3.61 1.39 -16.37
C ASN A 37 3.29 -0.05 -16.84
N GLY A 38 4.33 -0.89 -16.85
CA GLY A 38 4.21 -2.34 -17.08
C GLY A 38 3.47 -3.08 -15.95
N LEU A 39 3.09 -4.32 -16.24
CA LEU A 39 2.55 -5.26 -15.24
C LEU A 39 3.60 -5.52 -14.17
N CYS A 40 3.20 -5.55 -12.90
CA CYS A 40 4.09 -5.80 -11.78
C CYS A 40 3.47 -6.83 -10.84
N CYS A 41 4.24 -7.89 -10.58
CA CYS A 41 3.86 -8.96 -9.68
C CYS A 41 3.84 -8.46 -8.23
N PHE A 42 2.73 -8.67 -7.50
CA PHE A 42 2.63 -8.26 -6.09
C PHE A 42 3.46 -9.09 -5.12
N LYS A 43 3.98 -10.24 -5.56
CA LYS A 43 4.87 -11.09 -4.75
C LYS A 43 6.32 -10.64 -4.87
N CYS A 44 6.86 -10.59 -6.08
CA CYS A 44 8.30 -10.38 -6.31
C CYS A 44 8.66 -9.06 -7.01
N ALA A 45 7.68 -8.21 -7.32
CA ALA A 45 7.84 -6.97 -8.10
C ALA A 45 8.35 -7.16 -9.55
N GLY A 46 8.39 -8.38 -10.07
CA GLY A 46 8.76 -8.68 -11.46
C GLY A 46 7.66 -8.43 -12.50
N GLU A 47 7.99 -8.55 -13.78
CA GLU A 47 7.10 -8.23 -14.91
C GLU A 47 6.28 -9.43 -15.39
N HIS A 48 5.45 -9.99 -14.51
CA HIS A 48 4.56 -11.12 -14.82
C HIS A 48 3.30 -11.10 -13.95
N LYS A 49 2.32 -11.94 -14.28
CA LYS A 49 1.12 -12.09 -13.45
C LYS A 49 1.47 -12.82 -12.17
N SER A 50 0.95 -12.35 -11.04
CA SER A 50 1.28 -12.98 -9.75
C SER A 50 0.77 -14.42 -9.58
N SER A 51 -0.17 -14.85 -10.41
CA SER A 51 -0.59 -16.26 -10.53
C SER A 51 0.51 -17.17 -11.07
N GLU A 52 1.42 -16.63 -11.88
CA GLU A 52 2.55 -17.34 -12.51
C GLU A 52 3.83 -17.24 -11.66
N CYS A 53 3.77 -16.57 -10.51
CA CYS A 53 4.91 -16.33 -9.66
C CYS A 53 5.16 -17.47 -8.68
N ASN A 54 6.28 -18.17 -8.87
CA ASN A 54 6.74 -19.29 -8.05
C ASN A 54 7.58 -18.88 -6.82
N LEU A 55 7.85 -17.58 -6.66
CA LEU A 55 8.60 -17.08 -5.51
C LEU A 55 7.70 -17.02 -4.27
N SER A 56 8.18 -17.59 -3.16
CA SER A 56 7.55 -17.50 -1.85
C SER A 56 7.81 -16.15 -1.18
N THR A 57 8.95 -15.52 -1.51
CA THR A 57 9.35 -14.21 -0.97
C THR A 57 8.37 -13.12 -1.41
N GLN A 58 8.00 -12.26 -0.46
CA GLN A 58 7.15 -11.10 -0.69
C GLN A 58 7.98 -9.83 -0.61
N VAL A 59 7.91 -8.98 -1.63
CA VAL A 59 8.59 -7.69 -1.67
C VAL A 59 7.62 -6.57 -2.06
N CYS A 60 7.90 -5.37 -1.56
CA CYS A 60 7.11 -4.18 -1.86
C CYS A 60 7.77 -3.34 -2.94
N VAL A 61 7.15 -3.31 -4.14
CA VAL A 61 7.63 -2.49 -5.26
C VAL A 61 7.70 -0.99 -4.91
N ASN A 62 6.80 -0.49 -4.07
CA ASN A 62 6.82 0.93 -3.69
C ASN A 62 8.00 1.25 -2.77
N CYS A 63 8.34 0.37 -1.83
CA CYS A 63 9.54 0.50 -1.00
C CYS A 63 10.83 0.37 -1.84
N ILE A 64 10.85 -0.54 -2.82
CA ILE A 64 11.97 -0.67 -3.78
C ILE A 64 12.13 0.64 -4.58
N ARG A 65 11.05 1.16 -5.16
CA ARG A 65 11.05 2.44 -5.91
C ARG A 65 11.49 3.61 -5.05
N PHE A 66 11.05 3.65 -3.78
CA PHE A 66 11.47 4.67 -2.82
C PHE A 66 12.97 4.57 -2.54
N ASN A 67 13.48 3.39 -2.17
CA ASN A 67 14.90 3.17 -1.88
C ASN A 67 15.82 3.48 -3.08
N LYS A 68 15.35 3.27 -4.31
CA LYS A 68 16.07 3.67 -5.54
C LYS A 68 16.20 5.19 -5.68
N LYS A 69 15.21 5.96 -5.21
CA LYS A 69 15.22 7.44 -5.25
C LYS A 69 15.93 8.07 -4.05
N THR A 70 15.96 7.37 -2.92
CA THR A 70 16.57 7.85 -1.69
C THR A 70 18.09 7.71 -1.75
N ARG A 71 18.79 8.86 -1.74
CA ARG A 71 20.26 8.91 -1.73
C ARG A 71 20.86 8.53 -0.39
N ASP A 72 20.21 8.95 0.71
CA ASP A 72 20.67 8.70 2.08
C ASP A 72 20.42 7.22 2.49
N PRO A 73 21.46 6.42 2.75
CA PRO A 73 21.32 5.03 3.17
C PRO A 73 20.50 4.85 4.46
N ASN A 74 20.58 5.81 5.39
CA ASN A 74 19.90 5.72 6.69
C ASN A 74 18.37 5.92 6.58
N LYS A 75 17.91 6.46 5.45
CA LYS A 75 16.48 6.68 5.18
C LYS A 75 15.85 5.54 4.36
N LYS A 76 16.62 4.53 3.96
CA LYS A 76 16.06 3.38 3.23
C LYS A 76 15.14 2.58 4.14
N VAL A 77 14.07 2.03 3.56
CA VAL A 77 13.05 1.25 4.27
C VAL A 77 13.16 -0.23 3.92
N ASN A 78 12.68 -1.10 4.81
CA ASN A 78 12.58 -2.53 4.54
C ASN A 78 11.69 -2.79 3.31
N VAL A 79 12.11 -3.70 2.43
CA VAL A 79 11.36 -4.07 1.21
C VAL A 79 10.72 -5.44 1.30
N ASN A 80 11.11 -6.29 2.26
CA ASN A 80 10.74 -7.71 2.37
C ASN A 80 9.39 -7.86 3.08
N HIS A 81 8.35 -7.27 2.51
CA HIS A 81 6.99 -7.37 3.00
C HIS A 81 6.00 -7.18 1.85
N LYS A 82 4.72 -7.52 2.08
CA LYS A 82 3.66 -7.33 1.09
C LYS A 82 3.42 -5.83 0.79
N PRO A 83 3.07 -5.44 -0.44
CA PRO A 83 2.76 -4.03 -0.79
C PRO A 83 1.59 -3.40 -0.02
N TYR A 84 0.72 -4.22 0.59
CA TYR A 84 -0.44 -3.83 1.43
C TYR A 84 -0.22 -4.14 2.92
N SER A 85 1.00 -4.45 3.33
CA SER A 85 1.25 -4.70 4.75
C SER A 85 1.05 -3.43 5.58
N SER A 86 0.44 -3.56 6.76
CA SER A 86 0.30 -2.47 7.73
C SER A 86 1.65 -1.92 8.21
N CYS A 87 2.73 -2.70 8.08
CA CYS A 87 4.10 -2.26 8.40
C CYS A 87 4.80 -1.51 7.26
N CYS A 88 4.19 -1.40 6.07
CA CYS A 88 4.81 -0.74 4.92
C CYS A 88 4.90 0.77 5.16
N LYS A 89 6.13 1.31 5.25
CA LYS A 89 6.36 2.76 5.45
C LYS A 89 5.77 3.61 4.32
N CYS A 90 5.84 3.15 3.07
CA CYS A 90 5.20 3.85 1.96
C CYS A 90 3.66 3.84 2.09
N HIS A 91 3.06 2.75 2.55
CA HIS A 91 1.61 2.68 2.77
C HIS A 91 1.18 3.59 3.92
N GLN A 92 1.88 3.52 5.05
CA GLN A 92 1.65 4.40 6.21
C GLN A 92 1.76 5.88 5.85
N PHE A 93 2.73 6.24 4.99
CA PHE A 93 2.85 7.60 4.49
C PHE A 93 1.62 8.01 3.66
N MET A 94 1.16 7.13 2.76
CA MET A 94 -0.06 7.35 1.99
C MET A 94 -1.31 7.47 2.87
N GLU A 95 -1.44 6.63 3.90
CA GLU A 95 -2.55 6.70 4.88
C GLU A 95 -2.57 8.05 5.58
N LYS A 96 -1.42 8.52 6.05
CA LYS A 96 -1.32 9.84 6.69
C LYS A 96 -1.70 10.98 5.74
N LEU A 97 -1.20 10.94 4.50
CA LEU A 97 -1.47 11.97 3.50
C LEU A 97 -2.93 12.02 3.07
N VAL A 98 -3.61 10.88 2.95
CA VAL A 98 -5.05 10.85 2.66
C VAL A 98 -5.84 11.27 3.89
N THR A 99 -5.48 10.80 5.09
CA THR A 99 -6.19 11.16 6.33
C THR A 99 -6.10 12.65 6.62
N SER A 100 -4.97 13.32 6.35
CA SER A 100 -4.84 14.77 6.53
C SER A 100 -5.72 15.60 5.60
N GLN A 101 -6.32 14.99 4.57
CA GLN A 101 -7.27 15.62 3.66
C GLN A 101 -8.73 15.32 4.03
N THR A 102 -8.95 14.57 5.11
CA THR A 102 -10.28 14.22 5.61
C THR A 102 -10.61 15.02 6.86
N ASN A 103 -11.89 15.26 7.10
CA ASN A 103 -12.38 15.86 8.36
C ASN A 103 -12.55 14.80 9.47
N TYR A 104 -11.85 13.67 9.38
CA TYR A 104 -11.90 12.65 10.41
C TYR A 104 -11.11 13.14 11.64
N GLU A 105 -11.81 13.35 12.76
CA GLU A 105 -11.25 13.69 14.09
C GLU A 105 -10.41 12.57 14.71
#